data_AF-A0A229TQF0-F1
#
_entry.id   AF-A0A229TQF0-F1
#
_cell.length_a   1.000
_cell.length_b   1.000
_cell.length_c   1.000
_cell.angle_alpha   90.00
_cell.angle_beta   90.00
_cell.angle_gamma   90.00
#
_symmetry.space_group_name_H-M   'P 1'
#
loop_
_entity.id
_entity.type
_entity.pdbx_description
1 polymer ?
#
loop_
_entity_poly.entity_id
_entity_poly.type
_entity_poly.pdbx_seq_one_letter_code
_entity_poly.pdbx_strand_id
1 'polypeptide(L)'
;MPEGRKVMSLEVDADRITSTVTEHHAVNGPEGWLVTWLPGRKFDRNAAITAMLLVEIYVIDPPPKNPMWKLAENWEREISVNRQHDWHG
;
A
#
# COMPACT_ATOMS: atom_id res chain seq x y z
N MET A 1 12.58 -17.77 -19.17
CA MET A 1 12.48 -16.32 -18.94
C MET A 1 12.56 -16.13 -17.43
N PRO A 2 13.56 -15.46 -16.84
CA PRO A 2 13.51 -15.23 -15.40
C PRO A 2 12.44 -14.16 -15.18
N GLU A 3 11.37 -14.51 -14.47
CA GLU A 3 10.43 -13.53 -13.93
C GLU A 3 11.25 -12.60 -13.05
N GLY A 4 11.49 -11.39 -13.54
CA GLY A 4 12.16 -10.35 -12.76
C GLY A 4 11.37 -10.21 -11.48
N ARG A 5 12.00 -10.54 -10.35
CA ARG A 5 11.48 -10.31 -9.00
C ARG A 5 10.80 -8.95 -9.01
N LYS A 6 9.46 -8.89 -8.94
CA LYS A 6 8.74 -7.60 -8.82
C LYS A 6 9.26 -6.96 -7.54
N VAL A 7 10.14 -5.98 -7.69
CA VAL A 7 10.66 -5.19 -6.58
C VAL A 7 9.57 -4.21 -6.23
N MET A 8 9.18 -4.18 -4.96
CA MET A 8 8.32 -3.14 -4.41
C MET A 8 8.92 -1.77 -4.72
N SER A 9 8.21 -0.97 -5.49
CA SER A 9 8.72 0.29 -6.00
C SER A 9 7.57 1.25 -6.13
N LEU A 10 7.51 2.17 -5.17
CA LEU A 10 6.63 3.32 -5.18
C LEU A 10 7.34 4.50 -5.85
N GLU A 11 6.62 5.16 -6.74
CA GLU A 11 6.95 6.49 -7.24
C GLU A 11 6.12 7.49 -6.43
N VAL A 12 6.80 8.44 -5.77
CA VAL A 12 6.19 9.37 -4.81
C VAL A 12 6.44 10.80 -5.26
N ASP A 13 5.39 11.43 -5.78
CA ASP A 13 5.37 12.83 -6.16
C ASP A 13 4.71 13.70 -5.07
N ALA A 14 4.50 14.98 -5.38
CA ALA A 14 3.83 15.93 -4.49
C ALA A 14 2.31 15.74 -4.44
N ASP A 15 1.73 15.28 -5.56
CA ASP A 15 0.30 15.14 -5.79
C ASP A 15 -0.13 13.68 -6.02
N ARG A 16 0.80 12.78 -6.33
CA ARG A 16 0.50 11.37 -6.60
C ARG A 16 1.50 10.40 -6.01
N ILE A 17 1.03 9.23 -5.60
CA ILE A 17 1.86 8.07 -5.26
C ILE A 17 1.36 6.90 -6.09
N THR A 18 2.26 6.26 -6.83
CA THR A 18 1.94 5.12 -7.70
C THR A 18 2.86 3.95 -7.45
N SER A 19 2.42 2.75 -7.79
CA SER A 19 3.21 1.52 -7.68
C SER A 19 3.42 0.90 -9.06
N THR A 20 4.57 0.25 -9.24
CA THR A 20 4.82 -0.59 -10.43
C THR A 20 4.26 -2.02 -10.28
N VAL A 21 3.73 -2.35 -9.09
CA VAL A 21 3.28 -3.69 -8.71
C VAL A 21 1.75 -3.81 -8.74
N THR A 22 1.04 -2.73 -8.45
CA THR A 22 -0.43 -2.66 -8.39
C THR A 22 -0.97 -1.46 -9.19
N GLU A 23 -2.23 -1.54 -9.63
CA GLU A 23 -2.96 -0.43 -10.25
C GLU A 23 -3.43 0.63 -9.24
N HIS A 24 -3.37 0.31 -7.95
CA HIS A 24 -3.74 1.26 -6.91
C HIS A 24 -2.77 2.44 -6.85
N HIS A 25 -3.30 3.57 -6.40
CA HIS A 25 -2.54 4.80 -6.27
C HIS A 25 -3.12 5.65 -5.14
N ALA A 26 -2.34 6.65 -4.73
CA ALA A 26 -2.80 7.70 -3.85
C ALA A 26 -2.75 9.05 -4.57
N VAL A 27 -3.75 9.89 -4.32
CA VAL A 27 -3.80 11.26 -4.86
C VAL A 27 -3.94 12.23 -3.69
N ASN A 28 -3.17 13.31 -3.73
CA ASN A 28 -3.27 14.39 -2.77
C ASN A 28 -4.52 15.24 -3.09
N GLY A 29 -5.45 15.31 -2.14
CA GLY A 29 -6.65 16.13 -2.23
C GLY A 29 -6.66 17.27 -1.20
N PRO A 30 -7.68 18.14 -1.25
CA PRO A 30 -7.79 19.29 -0.34
C PRO A 30 -7.80 18.92 1.16
N GLU A 31 -8.22 17.71 1.49
CA GLU A 31 -8.39 17.23 2.86
C GLU A 31 -7.38 16.14 3.27
N GLY A 32 -6.38 15.90 2.43
CA GLY A 32 -5.37 14.85 2.61
C GLY A 32 -5.28 13.90 1.43
N TRP A 33 -4.47 12.86 1.60
CA TRP A 33 -4.24 11.82 0.61
C TRP A 33 -5.38 10.80 0.60
N LEU A 34 -5.89 10.53 -0.59
CA LEU A 34 -6.90 9.51 -0.86
C LEU A 34 -6.23 8.33 -1.54
N VAL A 35 -6.43 7.13 -1.01
CA VAL A 35 -5.83 5.89 -1.51
C VAL A 35 -6.91 5.05 -2.15
N THR A 36 -6.73 4.63 -3.41
CA THR A 36 -7.82 4.00 -4.18
C THR A 36 -8.35 2.70 -3.58
N TRP A 37 -7.52 1.93 -2.88
CA TRP A 37 -7.94 0.68 -2.23
C TRP A 37 -8.50 0.88 -0.82
N LEU A 38 -8.46 2.11 -0.29
CA LEU A 38 -9.04 2.51 1.00
C LEU A 38 -10.00 3.68 0.80
N PRO A 39 -11.08 3.51 0.01
CA PRO A 39 -11.99 4.60 -0.33
C PRO A 39 -12.66 5.18 0.92
N GLY A 40 -12.85 6.50 0.94
CA GLY A 40 -13.50 7.21 2.05
C GLY A 40 -12.59 7.51 3.25
N ARG A 41 -11.34 7.03 3.25
CA ARG A 41 -10.34 7.35 4.26
C ARG A 41 -9.40 8.45 3.78
N LYS A 42 -9.07 9.36 4.68
CA LYS A 42 -8.11 10.45 4.47
C LYS A 42 -6.84 10.14 5.23
N PHE A 43 -5.70 10.29 4.56
CA PHE A 43 -4.39 10.03 5.13
C PHE A 43 -3.50 11.28 5.04
N ASP A 44 -2.50 11.37 5.91
CA ASP A 44 -1.35 12.21 5.60
C ASP A 44 -0.44 11.52 4.56
N ARG A 45 0.59 12.23 4.10
CA ARG A 45 1.49 11.71 3.06
C ARG A 45 2.18 10.41 3.48
N ASN A 46 2.63 10.31 4.74
CA ASN A 46 3.36 9.15 5.22
C ASN A 46 2.43 7.94 5.35
N ALA A 47 1.25 8.14 5.92
CA ALA A 47 0.24 7.11 6.02
C ALA A 47 -0.24 6.62 4.64
N ALA A 48 -0.31 7.51 3.64
CA ALA A 48 -0.61 7.13 2.26
C ALA A 48 0.51 6.30 1.62
N ILE A 49 1.78 6.65 1.85
CA ILE A 49 2.93 5.83 1.41
C ILE A 49 2.87 4.46 2.07
N THR A 50 2.62 4.40 3.39
CA THR A 50 2.48 3.14 4.13
C THR A 50 1.33 2.29 3.60
N ALA A 51 0.17 2.90 3.31
CA ALA A 51 -0.94 2.20 2.68
C ALA A 51 -0.57 1.66 1.29
N MET A 52 0.18 2.42 0.50
CA MET A 52 0.65 1.96 -0.81
C MET A 52 1.65 0.80 -0.70
N LEU A 53 2.54 0.79 0.29
CA LEU A 53 3.43 -0.34 0.56
C LEU A 53 2.66 -1.60 1.03
N LEU A 54 1.65 -1.42 1.87
CA LEU A 54 0.81 -2.53 2.34
C LEU A 54 0.12 -3.24 1.17
N VAL A 55 -0.47 -2.49 0.25
CA VAL A 55 -1.15 -3.11 -0.89
C VAL A 55 -0.18 -3.79 -1.85
N GLU A 56 1.06 -3.31 -1.99
CA GLU A 56 2.09 -4.07 -2.72
C GLU A 56 2.36 -5.43 -2.06
N ILE A 57 2.44 -5.50 -0.72
CA ILE A 57 2.59 -6.76 0.01
C ILE A 57 1.38 -7.68 -0.24
N TYR A 58 0.17 -7.12 -0.22
CA TYR A 58 -1.06 -7.91 -0.39
C TYR A 58 -1.19 -8.47 -1.81
N VAL A 59 -0.76 -7.71 -2.82
CA VAL A 59 -0.78 -8.13 -4.23
C VAL A 59 0.35 -9.10 -4.55
N ILE A 60 1.55 -8.90 -3.97
CA ILE A 60 2.68 -9.85 -4.14
C ILE A 60 2.38 -11.18 -3.43
N ASP A 61 1.59 -11.14 -2.35
CA ASP A 61 1.18 -12.27 -1.52
C ASP A 61 2.35 -13.23 -1.23
N PRO A 62 3.42 -12.76 -0.55
CA PRO A 62 4.58 -13.59 -0.29
C PRO A 62 4.24 -14.80 0.59
N PRO A 63 5.05 -15.87 0.57
CA PRO A 63 4.78 -17.07 1.37
C PRO A 63 4.50 -16.74 2.85
N PRO A 64 3.59 -17.46 3.54
CA PRO A 64 3.12 -17.08 4.89
C PRO A 64 4.20 -16.88 5.96
N LYS A 65 5.36 -17.52 5.80
CA LYS A 65 6.51 -17.38 6.73
C LYS A 65 7.43 -16.20 6.41
N ASN A 66 7.12 -15.42 5.38
CA ASN A 66 7.93 -14.28 4.97
C ASN A 66 7.86 -13.18 6.04
N PRO A 67 8.99 -12.61 6.49
CA PRO A 67 9.02 -11.53 7.49
C PRO A 67 8.24 -10.28 7.09
N MET A 68 7.95 -10.09 5.80
CA MET A 68 7.12 -8.99 5.30
C MET A 68 5.72 -8.99 5.90
N TRP A 69 5.16 -10.15 6.27
CA TRP A 69 3.86 -10.19 6.95
C TRP A 69 3.91 -9.55 8.34
N LYS A 70 5.01 -9.72 9.09
CA LYS A 70 5.19 -9.04 10.38
C LYS A 70 5.34 -7.52 10.22
N LEU A 71 6.00 -7.10 9.15
CA LEU A 71 6.13 -5.68 8.82
C LEU A 71 4.77 -5.09 8.43
N ALA A 72 3.99 -5.81 7.62
CA ALA A 72 2.63 -5.43 7.26
C ALA A 72 1.74 -5.29 8.50
N GLU A 73 1.73 -6.25 9.41
CA GLU A 73 0.96 -6.17 10.65
C GLU A 73 1.32 -4.96 11.53
N ASN A 74 2.59 -4.56 11.55
CA ASN A 74 3.02 -3.36 12.28
C ASN A 74 2.47 -2.08 11.63
N TRP A 75 2.58 -1.98 10.30
CA TRP A 75 2.09 -0.84 9.53
C TRP A 75 0.57 -0.74 9.50
N GLU A 76 -0.14 -1.87 9.42
CA GLU A 76 -1.59 -1.96 9.60
C GLU A 76 -2.03 -1.27 10.88
N ARG A 77 -1.37 -1.54 12.01
CA ARG A 77 -1.67 -0.88 13.28
C ARG A 77 -1.33 0.61 13.27
N GLU A 78 -0.23 1.00 12.64
CA GLU A 78 0.19 2.40 12.53
C GLU A 78 -0.87 3.27 11.84
N ILE A 79 -1.45 2.77 10.75
CA ILE A 79 -2.45 3.51 9.97
C ILE A 79 -3.89 3.06 10.25
N SER A 80 -4.11 2.21 11.26
CA SER A 80 -5.42 1.66 11.62
C SER A 80 -6.14 1.01 10.42
N VAL A 81 -5.43 0.16 9.67
CA VAL A 81 -5.92 -0.65 8.55
C VAL A 81 -5.85 -2.12 8.95
N ASN A 82 -6.70 -2.95 8.35
CA ASN A 82 -6.72 -4.39 8.54
C ASN A 82 -6.97 -5.09 7.20
N ARG A 83 -6.01 -5.88 6.70
CA ARG A 83 -6.14 -6.62 5.43
C ARG A 83 -7.44 -7.44 5.36
N GLN A 84 -7.88 -8.08 6.44
CA GLN A 84 -9.05 -8.95 6.39
C GLN A 84 -10.37 -8.18 6.18
N HIS A 85 -10.40 -6.90 6.55
CA HIS A 85 -11.59 -6.06 6.44
C HIS A 85 -11.49 -5.10 5.25
N ASP A 86 -10.33 -4.45 5.10
CA ASP A 86 -10.14 -3.33 4.19
C ASP A 86 -9.64 -3.74 2.81
N TRP A 87 -9.05 -4.94 2.67
CA TRP A 87 -8.56 -5.44 1.39
C TRP A 87 -9.54 -6.44 0.77
N HIS A 88 -9.92 -6.21 -0.49
CA HIS A 88 -10.95 -7.00 -1.19
C HIS A 88 -10.44 -7.81 -2.39
N GLY A 89 -9.13 -7.84 -2.61
CA GLY A 89 -8.54 -8.52 -3.77
C GLY A 89 -8.76 -7.76 -5.07
#